data_AF-A0A2A4VNA6-F1
#
_entry.id   AF-A0A2A4VNA6-F1
#
_cell.length_a   1.000
_cell.length_b   1.000
_cell.length_c   1.000
_cell.angle_alpha   90.00
_cell.angle_beta   90.00
_cell.angle_gamma   90.00
#
_symmetry.space_group_name_H-M   'P 1'
#
loop_
_entity.id
_entity.type
_entity.pdbx_description
1 polymer ?
#
loop_
_entity_poly.entity_id
_entity_poly.type
_entity_poly.pdbx_seq_one_letter_code
_entity_poly.pdbx_strand_id
1 'polypeptide(L)'
;MNHYLEIKIIPDAEMRESVLLNKVYIKLHKALFDLKNNRIGVSFPEYRIKLGKLIRIHGDQAILNDLQGLNWLGGLGGYCKVSDITKVPEKCKYRIISRKQANMTEAKLRRLIKRGSIKPDEVNAYKAKMFSQGLDHAFLELDSGSNGHYHRRFIQFGDLIEQPIKGEFDFFGLSKQATVPWF
;
A
#
# COMPACT_ATOMS: atom_id res chain seq x y z
N MET A 1 17.18 -1.80 -5.61
CA MET A 1 15.91 -2.28 -6.20
C MET A 1 16.08 -2.42 -7.70
N ASN A 2 16.68 -3.52 -8.12
CA ASN A 2 16.95 -3.85 -9.53
C ASN A 2 16.21 -5.11 -10.00
N HIS A 3 15.47 -5.76 -9.10
CA HIS A 3 14.63 -6.90 -9.39
C HIS A 3 13.21 -6.67 -8.91
N TYR A 4 12.29 -7.46 -9.46
CA TYR A 4 10.91 -7.49 -9.03
C TYR A 4 10.35 -8.90 -9.14
N LEU A 5 9.23 -9.12 -8.46
CA LEU A 5 8.31 -10.23 -8.72
C LEU A 5 6.89 -9.68 -8.76
N GLU A 6 6.00 -10.42 -9.40
CA GLU A 6 4.60 -10.06 -9.53
C GLU A 6 3.70 -11.08 -8.87
N ILE A 7 2.61 -10.58 -8.30
CA ILE A 7 1.54 -11.38 -7.71
C ILE A 7 0.26 -10.94 -8.40
N LYS A 8 -0.24 -11.80 -9.28
CA LYS A 8 -1.52 -11.62 -9.95
C LYS A 8 -2.62 -12.32 -9.17
N ILE A 9 -3.60 -11.55 -8.73
CA ILE A 9 -4.81 -12.04 -8.06
C ILE A 9 -5.71 -12.75 -9.07
N ILE A 10 -6.12 -13.97 -8.74
CA ILE A 10 -7.05 -14.80 -9.50
C ILE A 10 -8.34 -14.90 -8.66
N PRO A 11 -9.34 -14.04 -8.92
CA PRO A 11 -10.63 -14.16 -8.26
C PRO A 11 -11.41 -15.37 -8.76
N ASP A 12 -12.30 -15.88 -7.93
CA ASP A 12 -13.21 -16.96 -8.26
C ASP A 12 -14.67 -16.59 -7.89
N ALA A 13 -15.56 -17.58 -7.93
CA ALA A 13 -16.98 -17.38 -7.63
C ALA A 13 -17.24 -16.97 -6.17
N GLU A 14 -16.37 -17.36 -5.24
CA GLU A 14 -16.53 -17.11 -3.80
C GLU A 14 -15.88 -15.79 -3.37
N MET A 15 -14.72 -15.45 -3.94
CA MET A 15 -13.91 -14.32 -3.53
C MET A 15 -13.64 -13.33 -4.67
N ARG A 16 -14.22 -12.14 -4.51
CA ARG A 16 -14.00 -11.00 -5.40
C ARG A 16 -12.56 -10.49 -5.29
N GLU A 17 -12.09 -9.93 -6.40
CA GLU A 17 -10.75 -9.34 -6.57
C GLU A 17 -10.34 -8.40 -5.43
N SER A 18 -11.19 -7.45 -5.05
CA SER A 18 -10.86 -6.47 -4.01
C SER A 18 -10.63 -7.12 -2.64
N VAL A 19 -11.38 -8.18 -2.32
CA VAL A 19 -11.23 -8.91 -1.05
C VAL A 19 -9.92 -9.68 -1.04
N LEU A 20 -9.59 -10.36 -2.13
CA LEU A 20 -8.32 -11.06 -2.27
C LEU A 20 -7.13 -10.10 -2.21
N LEU A 21 -7.21 -8.99 -2.94
CA LEU A 21 -6.17 -7.97 -2.94
C LEU A 21 -5.91 -7.45 -1.52
N ASN A 22 -6.96 -7.12 -0.78
CA ASN A 22 -6.85 -6.67 0.61
C ASN A 22 -6.17 -7.74 1.48
N LYS A 23 -6.64 -9.00 1.43
CA LYS A 23 -6.08 -10.11 2.22
C LYS A 23 -4.61 -10.39 1.89
N VAL A 24 -4.26 -10.42 0.61
CA VAL A 24 -2.87 -10.60 0.15
C VAL A 24 -2.00 -9.46 0.64
N TYR A 25 -2.47 -8.22 0.55
CA TYR A 25 -1.68 -7.06 0.98
C TYR A 25 -1.48 -7.01 2.50
N ILE A 26 -2.44 -7.47 3.31
CA ILE A 26 -2.26 -7.62 4.76
C ILE A 26 -1.18 -8.66 5.07
N LYS A 27 -1.19 -9.81 4.38
CA LYS A 27 -0.15 -10.82 4.55
C LYS A 27 1.22 -10.29 4.12
N LEU A 28 1.28 -9.53 3.03
CA LEU A 28 2.51 -8.87 2.61
C LEU A 28 3.01 -7.92 3.69
N HIS A 29 2.15 -7.06 4.21
CA HIS A 29 2.50 -6.15 5.31
C HIS A 29 3.11 -6.89 6.50
N LYS A 30 2.49 -7.99 6.92
CA LYS A 30 3.00 -8.83 8.01
C LYS A 30 4.37 -9.41 7.67
N ALA A 31 4.55 -9.96 6.48
CA ALA A 31 5.83 -10.52 6.04
C ALA A 31 6.95 -9.47 6.02
N LEU A 32 6.66 -8.25 5.54
CA LEU A 32 7.61 -7.14 5.54
C LEU A 32 8.00 -6.72 6.96
N PHE A 33 7.02 -6.70 7.88
CA PHE A 33 7.27 -6.42 9.30
C PHE A 33 8.16 -7.50 9.94
N ASP A 34 7.87 -8.78 9.69
CA ASP A 34 8.63 -9.91 10.24
C ASP A 34 10.09 -9.93 9.73
N LEU A 35 10.30 -9.60 8.45
CA LEU A 35 11.65 -9.45 7.86
C LEU A 35 12.41 -8.21 8.36
N LYS A 36 11.71 -7.25 8.98
CA LYS A 36 12.27 -5.95 9.41
C LYS A 36 13.05 -5.23 8.30
N ASN A 37 12.57 -5.34 7.06
CA ASN A 37 13.27 -4.82 5.89
C ASN A 37 12.53 -3.61 5.29
N ASN A 38 13.22 -2.48 5.21
CA ASN A 38 12.71 -1.20 4.67
C ASN A 38 13.17 -0.92 3.23
N ARG A 39 13.71 -1.93 2.53
CA ARG A 39 14.23 -1.85 1.15
C ARG A 39 13.33 -2.55 0.12
N ILE A 40 12.14 -2.99 0.55
CA ILE A 40 11.12 -3.57 -0.33
C ILE A 40 10.05 -2.51 -0.59
N GLY A 41 9.82 -2.19 -1.86
CA GLY A 41 8.74 -1.32 -2.29
C GLY A 41 7.68 -2.07 -3.07
N VAL A 42 6.48 -1.50 -3.17
CA VAL A 42 5.38 -2.09 -3.95
C VAL A 42 4.87 -1.13 -5.01
N SER A 43 4.40 -1.68 -6.12
CA SER A 43 3.61 -0.95 -7.12
C SER A 43 2.42 -1.75 -7.59
N PHE A 44 1.53 -1.06 -8.31
CA PHE A 44 0.29 -1.60 -8.84
C PHE A 44 0.24 -1.31 -10.34
N PRO A 45 0.88 -2.13 -11.20
CA PRO A 45 1.06 -1.79 -12.62
C PRO A 45 -0.26 -1.60 -13.39
N GLU A 46 -1.32 -2.29 -12.96
CA GLU A 46 -2.66 -2.16 -13.55
C GLU A 46 -3.46 -0.94 -13.02
N TYR A 47 -2.84 -0.09 -12.19
CA TYR A 47 -3.52 1.04 -11.58
C TYR A 47 -4.08 2.01 -12.63
N ARG A 48 -5.38 2.32 -12.48
CA ARG A 48 -6.08 3.42 -13.15
C ARG A 48 -6.92 4.19 -12.13
N ILE A 49 -8.19 3.83 -12.00
CA ILE A 49 -9.09 4.31 -10.94
C ILE A 49 -9.00 3.39 -9.71
N LYS A 50 -8.83 2.08 -9.94
CA LYS A 50 -8.58 1.06 -8.92
C LYS A 50 -7.13 0.58 -9.01
N LEU A 51 -6.64 -0.08 -7.96
CA LEU A 51 -5.29 -0.66 -7.91
C LEU A 51 -5.09 -1.80 -8.93
N GLY A 52 -6.15 -2.49 -9.32
CA GLY A 52 -6.09 -3.63 -10.23
C GLY A 52 -5.73 -4.94 -9.51
N LYS A 53 -5.37 -5.95 -10.29
CA LYS A 53 -5.16 -7.34 -9.83
C LYS A 53 -3.70 -7.69 -9.65
N LEU A 54 -2.80 -6.81 -10.07
CA LEU A 54 -1.37 -7.08 -10.10
C LEU A 54 -0.66 -6.24 -9.05
N ILE A 55 -0.08 -6.92 -8.06
CA ILE A 55 0.86 -6.32 -7.12
C ILE A 55 2.26 -6.65 -7.64
N ARG A 56 3.09 -5.63 -7.84
CA ARG A 56 4.52 -5.81 -8.13
C ARG A 56 5.33 -5.47 -6.90
N ILE A 57 6.19 -6.38 -6.48
CA ILE A 57 7.08 -6.22 -5.33
C ILE A 57 8.49 -5.99 -5.88
N HIS A 58 9.12 -4.91 -5.44
CA HIS A 58 10.41 -4.45 -5.92
C HIS A 58 11.45 -4.59 -4.81
N GLY A 59 12.67 -4.99 -5.17
CA GLY A 59 13.73 -5.22 -4.21
C GLY A 59 15.05 -5.57 -4.87
N ASP A 60 16.03 -5.92 -4.06
CA ASP A 60 17.22 -6.60 -4.54
C ASP A 60 16.94 -8.11 -4.54
N GLN A 61 17.59 -8.87 -5.42
CA GLN A 61 17.29 -10.29 -5.64
C GLN A 61 17.34 -11.12 -4.35
N ALA A 62 18.37 -10.93 -3.52
CA ALA A 62 18.52 -11.64 -2.25
C ALA A 62 17.35 -11.36 -1.29
N ILE A 63 16.93 -10.10 -1.17
CA ILE A 63 15.84 -9.69 -0.29
C ILE A 63 14.50 -10.26 -0.77
N LEU A 64 14.28 -10.32 -2.09
CA LEU A 64 13.08 -10.92 -2.66
C LEU A 64 13.06 -12.44 -2.47
N ASN A 65 14.23 -13.10 -2.53
CA ASN A 65 14.36 -14.53 -2.19
C ASN A 65 14.05 -14.77 -0.71
N ASP A 66 14.56 -13.95 0.20
CA ASP A 66 14.25 -14.04 1.64
C ASP A 66 12.73 -13.91 1.87
N LEU A 67 12.08 -12.95 1.20
CA LEU A 67 10.63 -12.79 1.26
C LEU A 67 9.90 -14.03 0.74
N GLN A 68 10.26 -14.57 -0.42
CA GLN A 68 9.63 -15.78 -0.95
C GLN A 68 9.86 -17.00 -0.04
N GLY A 69 11.03 -17.11 0.59
CA GLY A 69 11.38 -18.18 1.52
C GLY A 69 10.48 -18.27 2.76
N LEU A 70 9.79 -17.18 3.13
CA LEU A 70 8.82 -17.18 4.22
C LEU A 70 7.51 -17.92 3.90
N ASN A 71 7.25 -18.22 2.61
CA ASN A 71 5.98 -18.78 2.15
C ASN A 71 4.75 -18.01 2.67
N TRP A 72 4.86 -16.67 2.68
CA TRP A 72 3.93 -15.79 3.40
C TRP A 72 2.51 -15.76 2.83
N LEU A 73 2.30 -16.14 1.57
CA LEU A 73 0.97 -16.24 0.97
C LEU A 73 0.13 -17.34 1.64
N GLY A 74 0.76 -18.43 2.11
CA GLY A 74 0.07 -19.57 2.71
C GLY A 74 -1.14 -20.02 1.89
N GLY A 75 -2.29 -20.23 2.54
CA GLY A 75 -3.53 -20.63 1.86
C GLY A 75 -4.08 -19.66 0.79
N LEU A 76 -3.58 -18.42 0.69
CA LEU A 76 -3.95 -17.50 -0.40
C LEU A 76 -3.18 -17.78 -1.69
N GLY A 77 -2.14 -18.62 -1.65
CA GLY A 77 -1.35 -18.99 -2.81
C GLY A 77 -2.18 -19.59 -3.95
N GLY A 78 -3.25 -20.34 -3.64
CA GLY A 78 -4.17 -20.88 -4.66
C GLY A 78 -4.93 -19.81 -5.46
N TYR A 79 -5.04 -18.59 -4.93
CA TYR A 79 -5.69 -17.45 -5.56
C TYR A 79 -4.69 -16.47 -6.19
N CYS A 80 -3.41 -16.86 -6.26
CA CYS A 80 -2.33 -15.99 -6.71
C CYS A 80 -1.48 -16.72 -7.75
N LYS A 81 -1.19 -16.05 -8.86
CA LYS A 81 -0.07 -16.44 -9.72
C LYS A 81 1.12 -15.56 -9.40
N VAL A 82 2.18 -16.18 -8.88
CA VAL A 82 3.44 -15.51 -8.54
C VAL A 82 4.42 -15.71 -9.69
N SER A 83 5.05 -14.64 -10.17
CA SER A 83 6.11 -14.73 -11.18
C SER A 83 7.45 -15.09 -10.54
N ASP A 84 8.40 -15.50 -11.37
CA ASP A 84 9.80 -15.55 -10.97
C ASP A 84 10.34 -14.15 -10.62
N ILE A 85 11.42 -14.12 -9.84
CA ILE A 85 12.17 -12.90 -9.56
C ILE A 85 12.99 -12.55 -10.80
N THR A 86 12.69 -11.42 -11.41
CA THR A 86 13.29 -10.99 -12.67
C THR A 86 13.89 -9.59 -12.55
N LYS A 87 14.85 -9.27 -13.43
CA LYS A 87 15.47 -7.94 -13.49
C LYS A 87 14.46 -6.91 -14.00
N VAL A 88 14.53 -5.72 -13.42
CA VAL A 88 13.81 -4.55 -13.93
C VAL A 88 14.34 -4.22 -15.34
N PRO A 89 13.48 -3.90 -16.32
CA PRO A 89 13.91 -3.49 -17.65
C PRO A 89 14.85 -2.27 -17.61
N GLU A 90 15.84 -2.24 -18.50
CA GLU A 90 16.80 -1.12 -18.59
C GLU A 90 16.11 0.23 -18.86
N LYS A 91 15.04 0.20 -19.65
CA LYS A 91 14.22 1.37 -19.98
C LYS A 91 12.92 1.31 -19.19
N CYS A 92 12.88 2.01 -18.07
CA CYS A 92 11.65 2.25 -17.31
C CYS A 92 11.66 3.65 -16.69
N LYS A 93 10.47 4.13 -16.32
CA LYS A 93 10.33 5.34 -15.51
C LYS A 93 10.23 4.97 -14.04
N TYR A 94 10.22 5.96 -13.18
CA TYR A 94 10.11 5.76 -11.74
C TYR A 94 8.99 6.65 -11.19
N ARG A 95 8.37 6.24 -10.09
CA ARG A 95 7.45 7.12 -9.35
C ARG A 95 7.41 6.78 -7.88
N ILE A 96 7.02 7.76 -7.08
CA ILE A 96 6.75 7.56 -5.65
C ILE A 96 5.35 6.96 -5.51
N ILE A 97 5.21 5.93 -4.68
CA ILE A 97 3.92 5.38 -4.26
C ILE A 97 3.83 5.50 -2.75
N SER A 98 2.90 6.31 -2.28
CA SER A 98 2.84 6.78 -0.89
C SER A 98 1.44 6.62 -0.29
N ARG A 99 1.36 6.66 1.03
CA ARG A 99 0.06 6.72 1.72
C ARG A 99 -0.50 8.14 1.69
N LYS A 100 -1.73 8.31 1.21
CA LYS A 100 -2.54 9.52 1.42
C LYS A 100 -3.33 9.39 2.72
N GLN A 101 -3.32 10.43 3.54
CA GLN A 101 -4.18 10.52 4.72
C GLN A 101 -4.95 11.83 4.67
N ALA A 102 -6.21 11.78 5.10
CA ALA A 102 -7.00 12.98 5.31
C ALA A 102 -6.43 13.74 6.52
N ASN A 103 -6.35 15.06 6.38
CA ASN A 103 -5.85 15.93 7.46
C ASN A 103 -6.88 16.10 8.59
N MET A 104 -8.15 15.84 8.31
CA MET A 104 -9.28 15.93 9.23
C MET A 104 -9.97 14.57 9.31
N THR A 105 -10.18 14.06 10.53
CA THR A 105 -10.84 12.78 10.79
C THR A 105 -11.63 12.85 12.09
N GLU A 106 -12.62 11.99 12.28
CA GLU A 106 -13.38 11.91 13.52
C GLU A 106 -12.51 11.56 14.73
N ALA A 107 -11.52 10.67 14.55
CA ALA A 107 -10.57 10.34 15.60
C ALA A 107 -9.73 11.56 16.01
N LYS A 108 -9.32 12.39 15.05
CA LYS A 108 -8.59 13.65 15.33
C LYS A 108 -9.51 14.66 16.02
N LEU A 109 -10.77 14.80 15.59
CA LEU A 109 -11.76 15.64 16.24
C LEU A 109 -11.98 15.22 17.71
N ARG A 110 -12.19 13.94 17.98
CA ARG A 110 -12.31 13.41 19.36
C ARG A 110 -11.08 13.75 20.21
N ARG A 111 -9.87 13.66 19.64
CA ARG A 111 -8.63 14.05 20.32
C ARG A 111 -8.55 15.55 20.59
N LEU A 112 -8.99 16.40 19.66
CA LEU A 112 -9.03 17.86 19.84
C LEU A 112 -10.00 18.25 20.95
N ILE A 113 -11.21 17.67 20.96
CA ILE A 113 -12.22 17.89 22.01
C ILE A 113 -11.66 17.46 23.38
N LYS A 114 -11.10 16.25 23.46
CA LYS A 114 -10.53 15.73 24.72
C LYS A 114 -9.39 16.60 25.27
N ARG A 115 -8.64 17.27 24.40
CA ARG A 115 -7.52 18.16 24.78
C ARG A 115 -7.93 19.61 24.97
N GLY A 116 -9.21 19.96 24.78
CA GLY A 116 -9.69 21.35 24.87
C GLY A 116 -9.12 22.28 23.80
N SER A 117 -8.60 21.74 22.69
CA SER A 117 -7.92 22.53 21.64
C SER A 117 -8.86 22.97 20.50
N ILE A 118 -10.16 22.77 20.68
CA ILE A 118 -11.22 23.21 19.75
C ILE A 118 -12.39 23.70 20.57
N LYS A 119 -12.98 24.84 20.18
CA LYS A 119 -14.15 25.37 20.90
C LYS A 119 -15.42 24.59 20.52
N PRO A 120 -16.43 24.48 21.40
CA PRO A 120 -17.65 23.72 21.13
C PRO A 120 -18.40 24.16 19.86
N ASP A 121 -18.41 25.46 19.56
CA ASP A 121 -19.03 26.07 18.38
C ASP A 121 -18.27 25.76 17.07
N GLU A 122 -16.96 25.53 17.14
CA GLU A 122 -16.12 25.19 15.99
C GLU A 122 -16.25 23.71 15.54
N VAL A 123 -16.85 22.85 16.37
CA VAL A 123 -17.00 21.41 16.09
C VAL A 123 -17.82 21.15 14.82
N ASN A 124 -18.90 21.90 14.61
CA ASN A 124 -19.76 21.73 13.43
C ASN A 124 -19.04 22.18 12.15
N ALA A 125 -18.31 23.30 12.21
CA ALA A 125 -17.50 23.77 11.10
C ALA A 125 -16.38 22.77 10.75
N TYR A 126 -15.75 22.16 11.77
CA TYR A 126 -14.77 21.09 11.56
C TYR A 126 -15.38 19.90 10.82
N LYS A 127 -16.56 19.42 11.23
CA LYS A 127 -17.26 18.30 10.59
C LYS A 127 -17.61 18.63 9.14
N ALA A 128 -18.19 19.81 8.88
CA ALA A 128 -18.54 20.24 7.54
C ALA A 128 -17.31 20.25 6.60
N LYS A 129 -16.19 20.82 7.06
CA LYS A 129 -14.93 20.83 6.31
C LYS A 129 -14.32 19.43 6.15
N MET A 130 -14.45 18.56 7.14
CA MET A 130 -14.00 17.18 7.04
C MET A 130 -14.76 16.42 5.94
N PHE A 131 -16.08 16.57 5.86
CA PHE A 131 -16.89 15.89 4.84
C PHE A 131 -16.65 16.43 3.43
N SER A 132 -16.30 17.72 3.27
CA SER A 132 -15.97 18.27 1.96
C SER A 132 -14.58 17.86 1.44
N GLN A 133 -13.69 17.36 2.30
CA GLN A 133 -12.32 16.97 1.96
C GLN A 133 -12.13 15.46 1.79
N GLY A 134 -13.13 14.78 1.21
CA GLY A 134 -13.05 13.35 0.90
C GLY A 134 -11.82 12.99 0.07
N LEU A 135 -11.34 11.75 0.22
CA LEU A 135 -10.28 11.19 -0.61
C LEU A 135 -10.90 10.33 -1.70
N ASP A 136 -10.55 10.64 -2.95
CA ASP A 136 -10.95 9.92 -4.17
C ASP A 136 -9.88 8.92 -4.67
N HIS A 137 -8.78 8.81 -3.94
CA HIS A 137 -7.65 7.98 -4.32
C HIS A 137 -8.01 6.48 -4.21
N ALA A 138 -7.35 5.64 -5.01
CA ALA A 138 -7.47 4.20 -4.83
C ALA A 138 -7.00 3.79 -3.42
N PHE A 139 -7.64 2.78 -2.85
CA PHE A 139 -7.36 2.35 -1.48
C PHE A 139 -7.44 0.84 -1.33
N LEU A 140 -6.85 0.37 -0.24
CA LEU A 140 -7.04 -0.98 0.31
C LEU A 140 -7.87 -0.88 1.58
N GLU A 141 -8.78 -1.83 1.80
CA GLU A 141 -9.48 -1.98 3.07
C GLU A 141 -8.76 -3.03 3.91
N LEU A 142 -8.13 -2.57 4.98
CA LEU A 142 -7.24 -3.41 5.79
C LEU A 142 -7.85 -3.58 7.19
N ASP A 143 -7.92 -4.81 7.67
CA ASP A 143 -8.07 -5.07 9.10
C ASP A 143 -6.73 -4.89 9.81
N SER A 144 -6.78 -4.20 10.94
CA SER A 144 -5.62 -3.97 11.79
C SER A 144 -5.42 -5.14 12.74
N GLY A 145 -4.31 -5.87 12.61
CA GLY A 145 -3.99 -7.00 13.48
C GLY A 145 -3.85 -6.65 14.97
N SER A 146 -3.65 -5.37 15.32
CA SER A 146 -3.45 -4.94 16.72
C SER A 146 -4.73 -4.54 17.46
N ASN A 147 -5.79 -4.15 16.74
CA ASN A 147 -7.03 -3.65 17.36
C ASN A 147 -8.31 -4.10 16.65
N GLY A 148 -8.21 -4.92 15.59
CA GLY A 148 -9.34 -5.44 14.84
C GLY A 148 -10.12 -4.39 14.03
N HIS A 149 -9.69 -3.12 14.02
CA HIS A 149 -10.40 -2.08 13.29
C HIS A 149 -10.09 -2.12 11.80
N TYR A 150 -11.15 -2.10 10.99
CA TYR A 150 -11.05 -1.87 9.56
C TYR A 150 -10.69 -0.41 9.28
N HIS A 151 -9.76 -0.21 8.36
CA HIS A 151 -9.40 1.12 7.89
C HIS A 151 -9.04 1.11 6.41
N ARG A 152 -9.34 2.23 5.74
CA ARG A 152 -8.90 2.47 4.37
C ARG A 152 -7.50 3.03 4.35
N ARG A 153 -6.62 2.40 3.56
CA ARG A 153 -5.30 2.91 3.24
C ARG A 153 -5.31 3.43 1.81
N PHE A 154 -5.50 4.74 1.68
CA PHE A 154 -5.45 5.44 0.41
C PHE A 154 -4.02 5.53 -0.11
N ILE A 155 -3.85 5.26 -1.39
CA ILE A 155 -2.57 5.21 -2.09
C ILE A 155 -2.50 6.38 -3.06
N GLN A 156 -1.46 7.20 -2.92
CA GLN A 156 -1.14 8.28 -3.84
C GLN A 156 0.01 7.86 -4.72
N PHE A 157 -0.14 8.08 -6.01
CA PHE A 157 0.87 7.82 -7.02
C PHE A 157 1.42 9.17 -7.49
N GLY A 158 2.70 9.41 -7.26
CA GLY A 158 3.39 10.62 -7.73
C GLY A 158 3.65 10.60 -9.24
N ASP A 159 4.13 11.71 -9.77
CA ASP A 159 4.46 11.83 -11.20
C ASP A 159 5.57 10.86 -11.62
N LEU A 160 5.60 10.54 -12.91
CA LEU A 160 6.66 9.73 -13.50
C LEU A 160 7.92 10.59 -13.68
N ILE A 161 9.05 10.07 -13.20
CA ILE A 161 10.36 10.70 -13.30
C ILE A 161 11.35 9.76 -13.98
N GLU A 162 12.39 10.32 -14.57
CA GLU A 162 13.39 9.58 -15.35
C GLU A 162 14.46 8.91 -14.46
N GLN A 163 14.77 9.49 -13.31
CA GLN A 163 15.85 9.03 -12.43
C GLN A 163 15.31 8.49 -11.11
N PRO A 164 15.84 7.36 -10.60
CA PRO A 164 15.40 6.79 -9.34
C PRO A 164 15.85 7.64 -8.15
N ILE A 165 14.97 7.83 -7.18
CA ILE A 165 15.28 8.42 -5.89
C ILE A 165 15.40 7.30 -4.87
N LYS A 166 16.58 7.17 -4.27
CA LYS A 166 16.83 6.23 -3.17
C LYS A 166 16.16 6.72 -1.89
N GLY A 167 15.65 5.78 -1.11
CA GLY A 167 15.09 6.04 0.21
C GLY A 167 14.55 4.76 0.80
N GLU A 168 13.86 4.90 1.93
CA GLU A 168 13.27 3.79 2.65
C GLU A 168 11.77 3.66 2.39
N PHE A 169 11.27 2.44 2.56
CA PHE A 169 9.85 2.09 2.49
C PHE A 169 9.35 1.72 3.88
N ASP A 170 8.08 2.03 4.16
CA ASP A 170 7.39 1.51 5.33
C ASP A 170 7.10 0.01 5.17
N PHE A 171 6.59 -0.64 6.22
CA PHE A 171 6.23 -2.06 6.17
C PHE A 171 4.99 -2.37 5.32
N PHE A 172 4.45 -1.38 4.59
CA PHE A 172 3.47 -1.61 3.51
C PHE A 172 4.15 -1.52 2.12
N GLY A 173 5.46 -1.30 2.07
CA GLY A 173 6.22 -1.09 0.85
C GLY A 173 5.95 0.29 0.21
N LEU A 174 5.45 1.26 0.97
CA LEU A 174 5.15 2.60 0.51
C LEU A 174 6.23 3.58 0.98
N SER A 175 6.49 4.63 0.20
CA SER A 175 7.43 5.68 0.59
C SER A 175 6.89 7.06 0.24
N LYS A 176 7.30 8.08 0.99
CA LYS A 176 7.06 9.50 0.65
C LYS A 176 8.18 10.10 -0.20
N GLN A 177 9.29 9.39 -0.35
CA GLN A 177 10.52 9.91 -0.96
C GLN A 177 11.11 8.94 -1.99
N ALA A 178 11.18 7.65 -1.64
CA ALA A 178 11.76 6.63 -2.49
C ALA A 178 10.85 6.32 -3.67
N THR A 179 11.46 6.11 -4.84
CA THR A 179 10.73 5.76 -6.05
C THR A 179 10.82 4.27 -6.34
N VAL A 180 9.77 3.71 -6.93
CA VAL A 180 9.77 2.36 -7.50
C VAL A 180 9.79 2.43 -9.03
N PRO A 181 10.41 1.45 -9.72
CA PRO A 181 10.30 1.30 -11.17
C PRO A 181 8.85 1.16 -11.63
N TRP A 182 8.55 1.76 -12.78
CA TRP A 182 7.24 1.76 -13.42
C TRP A 182 7.36 1.41 -14.90
N PHE A 183 6.74 0.29 -15.29
CA PHE A 183 6.72 -0.29 -16.63
C PHE A 183 5.51 -1.23 -16.78
#